data_AF-A0A929UY53-F1
#
_entry.id   AF-A0A929UY53-F1
#
_cell.length_a   1.000
_cell.length_b   1.000
_cell.length_c   1.000
_cell.angle_alpha   90.00
_cell.angle_beta   90.00
_cell.angle_gamma   90.00
#
_symmetry.space_group_name_H-M   'P 1'
#
loop_
_entity.id
_entity.type
_entity.pdbx_description
1 polymer ?
#
loop_
_entity_poly.entity_id
_entity_poly.type
_entity_poly.pdbx_seq_one_letter_code
_entity_poly.pdbx_strand_id
1 'polypeptide(L)'
;AKDHYKIGVDEHMLYKQLVDEAGFDSPNISVVPFNESQHADSARALILSQTSDDFEGVDDSWVDALFAGYRRMESGDINSKFKIIFVAECNGQVVGVAGATPKKGQPIKLMPLVAKSEAAFEALIIDFQGLLEDYGRKLYIHLVPEPWQVVCLQRHGWSLEGVFPGGYAPASVVQQWGIILNKKGVPMRKMRIKRPYYDAIMSGKKTLEVRVGYNSIKRLKAGELLQLETGHTSGVVRIKSIRIYRSFVDMLAAEPWQQIVPQAESEREALRLLRKIYPDHKENLGVHVIEVQK
;
A
#
# COMPACT_ATOMS: atom_id res chain seq x y z
N ALA A 1 32.33 -17.01 -12.55
CA ALA A 1 31.25 -16.44 -13.40
C ALA A 1 31.78 -15.55 -14.54
N LYS A 2 33.04 -15.72 -15.01
CA LYS A 2 33.55 -14.98 -16.19
C LYS A 2 33.35 -15.73 -17.52
N ASP A 3 32.95 -17.00 -17.47
CA ASP A 3 32.90 -17.89 -18.65
C ASP A 3 31.49 -18.43 -18.96
N HIS A 4 30.44 -17.89 -18.33
CA HIS A 4 29.06 -18.34 -18.61
C HIS A 4 28.48 -17.69 -19.88
N TYR A 5 29.00 -16.52 -20.28
CA TYR A 5 28.53 -15.76 -21.44
C TYR A 5 29.62 -15.69 -22.51
N LYS A 6 29.20 -15.67 -23.77
CA LYS A 6 30.13 -15.68 -24.90
C LYS A 6 30.92 -14.38 -24.95
N ILE A 7 32.25 -14.49 -24.99
CA ILE A 7 33.16 -13.34 -25.08
C ILE A 7 32.81 -12.51 -26.32
N GLY A 8 32.62 -11.20 -26.12
CA GLY A 8 32.28 -10.25 -27.19
C GLY A 8 30.80 -10.22 -27.58
N VAL A 9 29.91 -10.86 -26.82
CA VAL A 9 28.47 -10.81 -27.03
C VAL A 9 27.78 -10.26 -25.78
N ASP A 10 27.01 -9.18 -25.97
CA ASP A 10 26.12 -8.64 -24.95
C ASP A 10 24.75 -9.34 -25.07
N GLU A 11 24.42 -10.19 -24.11
CA GLU A 11 23.11 -10.84 -24.04
C GLU A 11 22.14 -9.95 -23.24
N HIS A 12 21.15 -9.39 -23.92
CA HIS A 12 20.05 -8.67 -23.29
C HIS A 12 18.84 -9.60 -23.14
N MET A 13 18.52 -9.99 -21.91
CA MET A 13 17.34 -10.79 -21.64
C MET A 13 16.13 -9.87 -21.38
N LEU A 14 15.22 -9.85 -22.35
CA LEU A 14 13.97 -9.08 -22.26
C LEU A 14 12.87 -9.98 -21.71
N TYR A 15 12.46 -9.72 -20.48
CA TYR A 15 11.30 -10.39 -19.88
C TYR A 15 10.04 -9.58 -20.17
N LYS A 16 9.08 -10.16 -20.89
CA LYS A 16 7.72 -9.62 -21.00
C LYS A 16 6.82 -10.37 -20.05
N GLN A 17 6.45 -9.73 -18.94
CA GLN A 17 5.51 -10.30 -17.99
C GLN A 17 4.10 -10.25 -18.59
N LEU A 18 3.44 -11.41 -18.67
CA LEU A 18 2.03 -11.50 -19.05
C LEU A 18 1.21 -11.31 -17.77
N VAL A 19 0.57 -10.16 -17.63
CA VAL A 19 -0.17 -9.79 -16.41
C VAL A 19 -1.63 -9.61 -16.78
N ASP A 20 -2.52 -10.27 -16.03
CA ASP A 20 -3.94 -9.91 -16.03
C ASP A 20 -4.10 -8.63 -15.21
N GLU A 21 -4.24 -7.49 -15.90
CA GLU A 21 -4.39 -6.22 -15.23
C GLU A 21 -5.74 -6.12 -14.49
N ALA A 22 -5.70 -5.56 -13.29
CA ALA A 22 -6.84 -5.42 -12.40
C ALA A 22 -7.95 -4.53 -13.02
N GLY A 23 -8.97 -5.16 -13.62
CA GLY A 23 -10.18 -4.51 -14.12
C GLY A 23 -11.12 -4.02 -13.02
N PHE A 24 -12.34 -3.59 -13.35
CA PHE A 24 -13.32 -3.09 -12.38
C PHE A 24 -13.68 -4.11 -11.30
N ASP A 25 -13.77 -5.37 -11.68
CA ASP A 25 -14.15 -6.49 -10.80
C ASP A 25 -12.99 -7.01 -9.95
N SER A 26 -11.79 -6.45 -10.14
CA SER A 26 -10.68 -6.75 -9.25
C SER A 26 -11.07 -6.47 -7.78
N PRO A 27 -10.71 -7.34 -6.85
CA PRO A 27 -11.06 -7.15 -5.45
C PRO A 27 -10.47 -5.84 -4.90
N ASN A 28 -11.26 -5.11 -4.11
CA ASN A 28 -10.81 -3.85 -3.50
C ASN A 28 -9.97 -4.15 -2.26
N ILE A 29 -8.66 -3.93 -2.35
CA ILE A 29 -7.76 -4.06 -1.20
C ILE A 29 -7.56 -2.71 -0.52
N SER A 30 -8.05 -2.57 0.71
CA SER A 30 -7.84 -1.39 1.56
C SER A 30 -6.74 -1.68 2.57
N VAL A 31 -5.73 -0.81 2.69
CA VAL A 31 -4.78 -0.87 3.80
C VAL A 31 -5.27 0.06 4.90
N VAL A 32 -5.61 -0.50 6.06
CA VAL A 32 -6.21 0.24 7.17
C VAL A 32 -5.47 -0.03 8.49
N PRO A 33 -5.55 0.87 9.48
CA PRO A 33 -5.02 0.61 10.81
C PRO A 33 -5.62 -0.65 11.41
N PHE A 34 -4.79 -1.41 12.11
CA PHE A 34 -5.23 -2.60 12.84
C PHE A 34 -6.25 -2.22 13.94
N ASN A 35 -7.31 -3.00 14.06
CA ASN A 35 -8.27 -2.92 15.15
C ASN A 35 -8.26 -4.28 15.84
N GLU A 36 -7.89 -4.31 17.12
CA GLU A 36 -7.69 -5.57 17.83
C GLU A 36 -8.97 -6.41 17.91
N SER A 37 -10.13 -5.79 18.16
CA SER A 37 -11.40 -6.54 18.27
C SER A 37 -11.92 -7.08 16.94
N GLN A 38 -11.48 -6.49 15.82
CA GLN A 38 -11.91 -6.90 14.48
C GLN A 38 -10.90 -7.82 13.78
N HIS A 39 -9.60 -7.61 14.02
CA HIS A 39 -8.55 -8.15 13.16
C HIS A 39 -7.62 -9.16 13.86
N ALA A 40 -7.58 -9.22 15.20
CA ALA A 40 -6.55 -9.97 15.92
C ALA A 40 -6.46 -11.44 15.50
N ASP A 41 -7.59 -12.16 15.47
CA ASP A 41 -7.62 -13.59 15.15
C ASP A 41 -7.16 -13.86 13.71
N SER A 42 -7.71 -13.12 12.75
CA SER A 42 -7.35 -13.28 11.33
C SER A 42 -5.90 -12.85 11.04
N ALA A 43 -5.41 -11.80 11.71
CA ALA A 43 -4.05 -11.34 11.59
C ALA A 43 -3.06 -12.35 12.17
N ARG A 44 -3.34 -12.91 13.36
CA ARG A 44 -2.55 -13.97 13.98
C ARG A 44 -2.47 -15.19 13.06
N ALA A 45 -3.62 -15.70 12.63
CA ALA A 45 -3.68 -16.86 11.75
C ALA A 45 -2.88 -16.62 10.46
N LEU A 46 -3.00 -15.43 9.85
CA LEU A 46 -2.26 -15.09 8.65
C LEU A 46 -0.75 -15.03 8.91
N ILE A 47 -0.30 -14.37 9.98
CA ILE A 47 1.12 -14.30 10.35
C ILE A 47 1.67 -15.72 10.55
N LEU A 48 1.05 -16.54 11.39
CA LEU A 48 1.55 -17.89 11.67
C LEU A 48 1.55 -18.79 10.43
N SER A 49 0.61 -18.59 9.49
CA SER A 49 0.56 -19.40 8.25
C SER A 49 1.53 -18.97 7.14
N GLN A 50 1.94 -17.69 7.12
CA GLN A 50 2.73 -17.11 6.03
C GLN A 50 4.16 -16.77 6.43
N THR A 51 4.44 -16.72 7.73
CA THR A 51 5.82 -16.58 8.17
C THR A 51 6.44 -17.97 8.08
N SER A 52 7.29 -18.16 7.07
CA SER A 52 7.91 -19.44 6.73
C SER A 52 8.87 -19.93 7.81
N ASP A 53 9.32 -21.18 7.67
CA ASP A 53 10.45 -21.75 8.42
C ASP A 53 11.74 -20.89 8.32
N ASP A 54 11.80 -19.92 7.39
CA ASP A 54 12.92 -18.99 7.25
C ASP A 54 13.04 -17.99 8.41
N PHE A 55 12.02 -17.88 9.25
CA PHE A 55 12.02 -17.03 10.44
C PHE A 55 11.71 -17.84 11.71
N GLU A 56 12.70 -18.58 12.19
CA GLU A 56 12.62 -19.29 13.47
C GLU A 56 12.20 -18.32 14.60
N GLY A 57 11.24 -18.76 15.42
CA GLY A 57 10.76 -18.00 16.58
C GLY A 57 9.59 -17.03 16.30
N VAL A 58 8.97 -17.07 15.13
CA VAL A 58 7.66 -16.43 14.91
C VAL A 58 6.54 -17.42 15.29
N ASP A 59 6.23 -17.45 16.57
CA ASP A 59 5.19 -18.29 17.18
C ASP A 59 4.07 -17.44 17.79
N ASP A 60 3.15 -18.07 18.52
CA ASP A 60 2.07 -17.35 19.21
C ASP A 60 2.56 -16.29 20.20
N SER A 61 3.66 -16.57 20.91
CA SER A 61 4.27 -15.65 21.86
C SER A 61 4.86 -14.42 21.16
N TRP A 62 5.40 -14.62 19.95
CA TRP A 62 5.87 -13.54 19.11
C TRP A 62 4.71 -12.63 18.66
N VAL A 63 3.59 -13.22 18.25
CA VAL A 63 2.39 -12.46 17.87
C VAL A 63 1.81 -11.72 19.09
N ASP A 64 1.82 -12.32 20.27
CA ASP A 64 1.45 -11.64 21.52
C ASP A 64 2.33 -10.42 21.78
N ALA A 65 3.64 -10.53 21.58
CA ALA A 65 4.57 -9.42 21.74
C ALA A 65 4.34 -8.30 20.71
N LEU A 66 3.97 -8.66 19.48
CA LEU A 66 3.56 -7.71 18.43
C LEU A 66 2.32 -6.92 18.88
N PHE A 67 1.25 -7.61 19.31
CA PHE A 67 0.02 -6.96 19.75
C PHE A 67 0.20 -6.15 21.04
N ALA A 68 0.97 -6.65 22.01
CA ALA A 68 1.33 -5.88 23.20
C ALA A 68 2.09 -4.60 22.81
N GLY A 69 2.95 -4.66 21.80
CA GLY A 69 3.62 -3.49 21.23
C GLY A 69 2.66 -2.50 20.59
N TYR A 70 1.61 -2.98 19.93
CA TYR A 70 0.56 -2.15 19.36
C TYR A 70 -0.26 -1.42 20.43
N ARG A 71 -0.58 -2.08 21.54
CA ARG A 71 -1.26 -1.44 22.68
C ARG A 71 -0.44 -0.29 23.31
N ARG A 72 0.86 -0.21 23.03
CA ARG A 72 1.74 0.91 23.44
C ARG A 72 1.86 2.01 22.37
N MET A 73 1.17 1.91 21.23
CA MET A 73 1.29 2.85 20.11
C MET A 73 1.11 4.31 20.54
N GLU A 74 0.12 4.59 21.37
CA GLU A 74 -0.20 5.95 21.84
C GLU A 74 0.92 6.57 22.68
N SER A 75 1.82 5.77 23.26
CA SER A 75 2.93 6.29 24.04
C SER A 75 3.93 7.06 23.19
N GLY A 76 4.02 6.76 21.89
CA GLY A 76 4.99 7.36 20.95
C GLY A 76 6.48 7.16 21.31
N ASP A 77 6.77 6.51 22.44
CA ASP A 77 8.13 6.33 22.96
C ASP A 77 8.84 5.16 22.28
N ILE A 78 9.83 5.47 21.45
CA ILE A 78 10.63 4.47 20.74
C ILE A 78 11.32 3.49 21.71
N ASN A 79 11.63 3.91 22.94
CA ASN A 79 12.27 3.05 23.93
C ASN A 79 11.30 1.99 24.49
N SER A 80 9.99 2.29 24.52
CA SER A 80 8.94 1.30 24.84
C SER A 80 8.73 0.25 23.73
N LYS A 81 9.42 0.41 22.59
CA LYS A 81 9.34 -0.44 21.39
C LYS A 81 7.89 -0.62 20.95
N PHE A 82 7.10 0.46 20.91
CA PHE A 82 5.75 0.40 20.37
C PHE A 82 5.70 -0.12 18.93
N LYS A 83 4.52 -0.53 18.49
CA LYS A 83 4.25 -1.05 17.15
C LYS A 83 3.08 -0.28 16.56
N ILE A 84 3.14 -0.04 15.27
CA ILE A 84 1.99 0.39 14.47
C ILE A 84 1.65 -0.82 13.62
N ILE A 85 0.39 -1.25 13.59
CA ILE A 85 0.00 -2.40 12.78
C ILE A 85 -1.02 -1.92 11.75
N PHE A 86 -0.85 -2.39 10.52
CA PHE A 86 -1.79 -2.22 9.44
C PHE A 86 -2.21 -3.58 8.91
N VAL A 87 -3.46 -3.65 8.45
CA VAL A 87 -4.00 -4.80 7.75
C VAL A 87 -4.40 -4.41 6.33
N ALA A 88 -4.13 -5.29 5.38
CA ALA A 88 -4.75 -5.24 4.07
C ALA A 88 -6.05 -6.05 4.12
N GLU A 89 -7.16 -5.40 3.82
CA GLU A 89 -8.50 -5.99 3.84
C GLU A 89 -9.07 -6.10 2.45
N CYS A 90 -9.75 -7.21 2.20
CA CYS A 90 -10.52 -7.42 0.99
C CYS A 90 -11.81 -8.17 1.34
N ASN A 91 -12.97 -7.60 0.98
CA ASN A 91 -14.29 -8.19 1.25
C ASN A 91 -14.49 -8.62 2.72
N GLY A 92 -14.02 -7.81 3.67
CA GLY A 92 -14.11 -8.07 5.11
C GLY A 92 -13.11 -9.12 5.64
N GLN A 93 -12.20 -9.62 4.82
CA GLN A 93 -11.15 -10.55 5.22
C GLN A 93 -9.79 -9.87 5.27
N VAL A 94 -8.99 -10.24 6.29
CA VAL A 94 -7.56 -9.89 6.34
C VAL A 94 -6.82 -10.73 5.30
N VAL A 95 -6.23 -10.04 4.31
CA VAL A 95 -5.43 -10.62 3.22
C VAL A 95 -3.96 -10.23 3.29
N GLY A 96 -3.59 -9.35 4.21
CA GLY A 96 -2.20 -9.02 4.52
C GLY A 96 -2.07 -8.31 5.87
N VAL A 97 -0.90 -8.40 6.48
CA VAL A 97 -0.59 -7.77 7.76
C VAL A 97 0.82 -7.22 7.69
N ALA A 98 1.02 -6.01 8.22
CA ALA A 98 2.35 -5.57 8.56
C ALA A 98 2.43 -4.85 9.89
N GLY A 99 3.49 -5.16 10.64
CA GLY A 99 3.89 -4.42 11.82
C GLY A 99 4.99 -3.44 11.46
N ALA A 100 4.87 -2.18 11.85
CA ALA A 100 5.86 -1.14 11.68
C ALA A 100 6.44 -0.75 13.04
N THR A 101 7.77 -0.82 13.17
CA THR A 101 8.50 -0.43 14.38
C THR A 101 9.44 0.73 14.09
N PRO A 102 9.10 1.96 14.50
CA PRO A 102 10.03 3.08 14.48
C PRO A 102 11.28 2.79 15.33
N LYS A 103 12.45 3.23 14.85
CA LYS A 103 13.75 3.03 15.51
C LYS A 103 14.47 4.36 15.72
N LYS A 104 15.48 4.35 16.61
CA LYS A 104 16.41 5.48 16.76
C LYS A 104 17.06 5.81 15.41
N GLY A 105 17.21 7.10 15.11
CA GLY A 105 17.70 7.57 13.79
C GLY A 105 16.64 7.63 12.68
N GLN A 106 15.36 7.40 13.04
CA GLN A 106 14.18 7.51 12.18
C GLN A 106 14.01 6.49 11.02
N PRO A 107 14.63 5.29 10.97
CA PRO A 107 14.12 4.23 10.11
C PRO A 107 12.96 3.49 10.79
N ILE A 108 12.10 2.88 9.98
CA ILE A 108 10.97 2.07 10.42
C ILE A 108 11.16 0.66 9.87
N LYS A 109 11.25 -0.32 10.77
CA LYS A 109 11.31 -1.73 10.37
C LYS A 109 9.89 -2.23 10.13
N LEU A 110 9.60 -2.80 8.95
CA LEU A 110 8.38 -3.57 8.77
C LEU A 110 8.65 -5.04 9.09
N MET A 111 7.97 -5.56 10.11
CA MET A 111 7.97 -6.96 10.52
C MET A 111 6.74 -7.23 11.42
N PRO A 112 5.88 -8.21 11.09
CA PRO A 112 5.96 -9.01 9.86
C PRO A 112 5.56 -8.13 8.66
N LEU A 113 5.74 -8.66 7.44
CA LEU A 113 5.10 -8.14 6.23
C LEU A 113 4.64 -9.38 5.44
N VAL A 114 3.41 -9.80 5.69
CA VAL A 114 2.82 -11.02 5.12
C VAL A 114 1.58 -10.67 4.30
N ALA A 115 1.36 -11.40 3.22
CA ALA A 115 0.24 -11.19 2.31
C ALA A 115 -0.15 -12.48 1.59
N LYS A 116 -1.46 -12.70 1.36
CA LYS A 116 -2.00 -13.87 0.66
C LYS A 116 -1.84 -13.81 -0.87
N SER A 117 -1.49 -12.65 -1.43
CA SER A 117 -1.39 -12.43 -2.87
C SER A 117 -0.46 -11.27 -3.22
N GLU A 118 -0.01 -11.22 -4.47
CA GLU A 118 0.77 -10.09 -5.01
C GLU A 118 0.03 -8.77 -4.82
N ALA A 119 -1.27 -8.71 -5.12
CA ALA A 119 -2.07 -7.51 -4.98
C ALA A 119 -2.14 -7.00 -3.52
N ALA A 120 -2.20 -7.91 -2.55
CA ALA A 120 -2.21 -7.54 -1.13
C ALA A 120 -0.84 -7.05 -0.65
N PHE A 121 0.24 -7.70 -1.09
CA PHE A 121 1.61 -7.27 -0.80
C PHE A 121 1.91 -5.90 -1.41
N GLU A 122 1.57 -5.73 -2.70
CA GLU A 122 1.74 -4.49 -3.44
C GLU A 122 0.96 -3.34 -2.79
N ALA A 123 -0.28 -3.59 -2.36
CA ALA A 123 -1.07 -2.63 -1.63
C ALA A 123 -0.36 -2.10 -0.37
N LEU A 124 0.23 -3.00 0.42
CA LEU A 124 0.95 -2.64 1.65
C LEU A 124 2.18 -1.77 1.33
N ILE A 125 3.04 -2.18 0.40
CA ILE A 125 4.31 -1.47 0.15
C ILE A 125 4.13 -0.12 -0.56
N ILE A 126 3.04 0.07 -1.31
CA ILE A 126 2.69 1.38 -1.89
C ILE A 126 2.12 2.28 -0.80
N ASP A 127 1.08 1.82 -0.09
CA ASP A 127 0.33 2.68 0.84
C ASP A 127 1.20 3.08 2.05
N PHE A 128 2.12 2.21 2.50
CA PHE A 128 3.03 2.51 3.60
C PHE A 128 3.93 3.71 3.37
N GLN A 129 4.24 4.06 2.13
CA GLN A 129 5.07 5.23 1.86
C GLN A 129 4.40 6.51 2.36
N GLY A 130 3.08 6.63 2.18
CA GLY A 130 2.30 7.74 2.72
C GLY A 130 1.79 7.51 4.14
N LEU A 131 1.42 6.28 4.51
CA LEU A 131 0.86 5.99 5.84
C LEU A 131 1.89 6.11 6.97
N LEU A 132 3.18 5.88 6.67
CA LEU A 132 4.26 5.88 7.66
C LEU A 132 5.19 7.10 7.57
N GLU A 133 4.90 8.08 6.70
CA GLU A 133 5.74 9.26 6.47
C GLU A 133 5.97 10.12 7.72
N ASP A 134 4.98 10.15 8.63
CA ASP A 134 5.02 10.91 9.88
C ASP A 134 5.89 10.22 10.96
N TYR A 135 6.22 8.94 10.78
CA TYR A 135 6.90 8.13 11.80
C TYR A 135 8.39 7.95 11.54
N GLY A 136 8.89 8.38 10.39
CA GLY A 136 10.28 8.18 10.02
C GLY A 136 10.61 8.56 8.59
N ARG A 137 11.90 8.52 8.27
CA ARG A 137 12.44 8.94 6.96
C ARG A 137 12.67 7.79 5.99
N LYS A 138 12.62 6.55 6.46
CA LYS A 138 12.97 5.35 5.70
C LYS A 138 12.19 4.15 6.20
N LEU A 139 11.68 3.34 5.28
CA LEU A 139 11.20 2.00 5.57
C LEU A 139 12.28 0.99 5.22
N TYR A 140 12.36 -0.09 5.99
CA TYR A 140 13.15 -1.26 5.62
C TYR A 140 12.49 -2.54 6.10
N ILE A 141 12.74 -3.63 5.39
CA ILE A 141 12.14 -4.94 5.62
C ILE A 141 13.19 -6.02 5.50
N HIS A 142 13.02 -7.07 6.29
CA HIS A 142 13.75 -8.33 6.15
C HIS A 142 12.76 -9.39 5.67
N LEU A 143 13.08 -10.06 4.57
CA LEU A 143 12.32 -11.18 4.04
C LEU A 143 13.23 -12.14 3.29
N VAL A 144 12.81 -13.39 3.17
CA VAL A 144 13.25 -14.28 2.09
C VAL A 144 12.21 -14.11 0.99
N PRO A 145 12.46 -13.28 -0.04
CA PRO A 145 11.42 -12.93 -0.99
C PRO A 145 11.23 -14.04 -2.03
N GLU A 146 9.98 -14.32 -2.34
CA GLU A 146 9.61 -14.96 -3.59
C GLU A 146 10.01 -14.06 -4.78
N PRO A 147 10.27 -14.61 -5.99
CA PRO A 147 10.66 -13.82 -7.15
C PRO A 147 9.70 -12.67 -7.48
N TRP A 148 8.40 -12.88 -7.31
CA TRP A 148 7.38 -11.84 -7.55
C TRP A 148 7.46 -10.69 -6.52
N GLN A 149 7.86 -10.96 -5.27
CA GLN A 149 8.06 -9.92 -4.25
C GLN A 149 9.28 -9.05 -4.60
N VAL A 150 10.35 -9.65 -5.12
CA VAL A 150 11.53 -8.91 -5.61
C VAL A 150 11.13 -7.93 -6.71
N VAL A 151 10.38 -8.41 -7.72
CA VAL A 151 9.89 -7.58 -8.83
C VAL A 151 9.00 -6.44 -8.31
N CYS A 152 8.08 -6.75 -7.40
CA CYS A 152 7.18 -5.78 -6.79
C CYS A 152 7.94 -4.68 -6.03
N LEU A 153 8.92 -5.06 -5.20
CA LEU A 153 9.76 -4.13 -4.45
C LEU A 153 10.54 -3.21 -5.37
N GLN A 154 11.24 -3.75 -6.37
CA GLN A 154 12.01 -2.98 -7.35
C GLN A 154 11.15 -1.99 -8.13
N ARG A 155 9.99 -2.45 -8.62
CA ARG A 155 9.02 -1.61 -9.34
C ARG A 155 8.59 -0.39 -8.52
N HIS A 156 8.45 -0.57 -7.21
CA HIS A 156 7.99 0.49 -6.30
C HIS A 156 9.09 1.33 -5.66
N GLY A 157 10.33 1.19 -6.15
CA GLY A 157 11.47 2.02 -5.78
C GLY A 157 12.20 1.54 -4.53
N TRP A 158 11.91 0.33 -4.05
CA TRP A 158 12.71 -0.30 -3.00
C TRP A 158 14.02 -0.79 -3.59
N SER A 159 15.09 -0.64 -2.81
CA SER A 159 16.43 -1.11 -3.18
C SER A 159 16.85 -2.25 -2.27
N LEU A 160 17.56 -3.25 -2.82
CA LEU A 160 18.26 -4.25 -2.03
C LEU A 160 19.46 -3.57 -1.35
N GLU A 161 19.53 -3.64 -0.02
CA GLU A 161 20.54 -2.96 0.78
C GLU A 161 21.46 -3.92 1.53
N GLY A 162 21.11 -5.20 1.63
CA GLY A 162 21.90 -6.19 2.33
C GLY A 162 21.36 -7.60 2.16
N VAL A 163 22.23 -8.58 2.39
CA VAL A 163 21.93 -10.01 2.33
C VAL A 163 22.58 -10.67 3.53
N PHE A 164 21.82 -11.50 4.25
CA PHE A 164 22.23 -12.16 5.50
C PHE A 164 22.04 -13.68 5.39
N PRO A 165 23.05 -14.42 4.93
CA PRO A 165 23.04 -15.88 5.00
C PRO A 165 22.94 -16.35 6.46
N GLY A 166 22.02 -17.26 6.76
CA GLY A 166 21.80 -17.77 8.12
C GLY A 166 21.23 -16.75 9.10
N GLY A 167 20.69 -15.62 8.62
CA GLY A 167 20.34 -14.48 9.48
C GLY A 167 19.15 -14.71 10.42
N TYR A 168 18.21 -15.57 10.04
CA TYR A 168 17.00 -15.88 10.81
C TYR A 168 16.75 -17.39 10.95
N ALA A 169 17.09 -18.16 9.91
CA ALA A 169 17.18 -19.62 9.97
C ALA A 169 18.48 -20.10 9.27
N PRO A 170 19.13 -21.19 9.70
CA PRO A 170 20.43 -21.63 9.19
C PRO A 170 20.49 -21.85 7.67
N ALA A 171 19.39 -22.28 7.05
CA ALA A 171 19.29 -22.56 5.62
C ALA A 171 18.66 -21.42 4.80
N SER A 172 18.49 -20.23 5.40
CA SER A 172 17.87 -19.07 4.76
C SER A 172 18.89 -18.03 4.30
N VAL A 173 18.55 -17.26 3.27
CA VAL A 173 19.30 -16.06 2.87
C VAL A 173 18.36 -14.87 2.92
N VAL A 174 18.36 -14.18 4.06
CA VAL A 174 17.45 -13.05 4.28
C VAL A 174 17.96 -11.81 3.58
N GLN A 175 17.07 -11.13 2.86
CA GLN A 175 17.37 -9.89 2.16
C GLN A 175 16.84 -8.69 2.94
N GLN A 176 17.65 -7.63 3.04
CA GLN A 176 17.18 -6.32 3.48
C GLN A 176 16.80 -5.48 2.28
N TRP A 177 15.55 -5.04 2.25
CA TRP A 177 15.07 -4.06 1.28
C TRP A 177 14.74 -2.75 1.98
N GLY A 178 15.03 -1.62 1.34
CA GLY A 178 14.77 -0.29 1.91
C GLY A 178 14.26 0.73 0.90
N ILE A 179 13.51 1.72 1.41
CA ILE A 179 13.02 2.87 0.64
C ILE A 179 13.00 4.13 1.50
N ILE A 180 13.38 5.27 0.92
CA ILE A 180 13.40 6.58 1.60
C ILE A 180 12.06 7.29 1.35
N LEU A 181 11.38 7.71 2.42
CA LEU A 181 10.05 8.33 2.34
C LEU A 181 10.09 9.82 1.99
N ASN A 182 11.17 10.52 2.35
CA ASN A 182 11.29 11.98 2.25
C ASN A 182 12.65 12.38 1.67
N LYS A 183 12.88 12.11 0.37
CA LYS A 183 14.04 12.65 -0.36
C LYS A 183 13.85 14.16 -0.57
N LYS A 184 14.81 15.01 -0.20
CA LYS A 184 14.82 16.41 -0.68
C LYS A 184 14.83 16.37 -2.22
N GLY A 185 13.85 17.02 -2.86
CA GLY A 185 13.52 16.83 -4.29
C GLY A 185 12.13 16.23 -4.54
N VAL A 186 11.34 16.03 -3.49
CA VAL A 186 9.93 15.58 -3.44
C VAL A 186 9.74 14.17 -3.98
N PRO A 187 9.77 13.12 -3.14
CA PRO A 187 9.09 11.88 -3.48
C PRO A 187 7.63 12.23 -3.74
N MET A 188 7.22 12.10 -5.00
CA MET A 188 5.83 12.31 -5.39
C MET A 188 4.98 11.32 -4.63
N ARG A 189 3.91 11.81 -4.01
CA ARG A 189 3.02 10.94 -3.26
C ARG A 189 2.37 9.95 -4.22
N LYS A 190 2.35 8.68 -3.83
CA LYS A 190 1.73 7.61 -4.62
C LYS A 190 0.31 7.34 -4.14
N MET A 191 -0.58 7.06 -5.07
CA MET A 191 -1.94 6.61 -4.78
C MET A 191 -2.37 5.53 -5.75
N ARG A 192 -2.78 4.38 -5.22
CA ARG A 192 -3.31 3.28 -6.02
C ARG A 192 -4.68 3.63 -6.58
N ILE A 193 -4.91 3.27 -7.84
CA ILE A 193 -6.19 3.45 -8.52
C ILE A 193 -6.47 2.24 -9.42
N LYS A 194 -7.74 1.89 -9.63
CA LYS A 194 -8.09 0.79 -10.54
C LYS A 194 -7.83 1.20 -11.99
N ARG A 195 -7.41 0.24 -12.82
CA ARG A 195 -7.02 0.48 -14.21
C ARG A 195 -8.03 1.29 -15.02
N PRO A 196 -9.35 0.98 -14.98
CA PRO A 196 -10.28 1.76 -15.79
C PRO A 196 -10.44 3.22 -15.34
N TYR A 197 -10.35 3.49 -14.03
CA TYR A 197 -10.35 4.87 -13.52
C TYR A 197 -9.04 5.58 -13.86
N TYR A 198 -7.92 4.87 -13.82
CA TYR A 198 -6.64 5.40 -14.28
C TYR A 198 -6.70 5.83 -15.75
N ASP A 199 -7.17 4.95 -16.64
CA ASP A 199 -7.29 5.25 -18.06
C ASP A 199 -8.26 6.43 -18.30
N ALA A 200 -9.36 6.50 -17.55
CA ALA A 200 -10.29 7.63 -17.60
C ALA A 200 -9.66 8.95 -17.13
N ILE A 201 -8.81 8.94 -16.09
CA ILE A 201 -8.07 10.13 -15.65
C ILE A 201 -7.02 10.53 -16.68
N MET A 202 -6.24 9.57 -17.17
CA MET A 202 -5.16 9.83 -18.12
C MET A 202 -5.64 10.27 -19.51
N SER A 203 -6.89 9.97 -19.85
CA SER A 203 -7.59 10.47 -21.04
C SER A 203 -8.39 11.76 -20.80
N GLY A 204 -8.46 12.26 -19.55
CA GLY A 204 -9.19 13.48 -19.19
C GLY A 204 -10.71 13.33 -19.07
N LYS A 205 -11.25 12.11 -19.23
CA LYS A 205 -12.69 11.82 -19.04
C LYS A 205 -13.11 11.91 -17.57
N LYS A 206 -12.23 11.47 -16.66
CA LYS A 206 -12.40 11.56 -15.21
C LYS A 206 -11.46 12.63 -14.66
N THR A 207 -12.03 13.70 -14.14
CA THR A 207 -11.27 14.83 -13.54
C THR A 207 -11.49 14.92 -12.04
N LEU A 208 -12.47 14.20 -11.49
CA LEU A 208 -12.82 14.21 -10.08
C LEU A 208 -12.54 12.84 -9.46
N GLU A 209 -11.50 12.74 -8.64
CA GLU A 209 -11.19 11.51 -7.90
C GLU A 209 -11.78 11.55 -6.50
N VAL A 210 -12.54 10.53 -6.13
CA VAL A 210 -13.27 10.49 -4.87
C VAL A 210 -12.63 9.50 -3.91
N ARG A 211 -12.30 9.98 -2.72
CA ARG A 211 -11.73 9.21 -1.61
C ARG A 211 -12.44 9.53 -0.31
N VAL A 212 -12.42 8.61 0.64
CA VAL A 212 -12.86 8.93 2.01
C VAL A 212 -11.70 9.51 2.83
N GLY A 213 -12.03 10.22 3.91
CA GLY A 213 -11.14 11.04 4.72
C GLY A 213 -10.16 10.27 5.62
N TYR A 214 -9.43 9.31 5.06
CA TYR A 214 -8.25 8.74 5.72
C TYR A 214 -7.21 9.84 6.00
N ASN A 215 -6.40 9.65 7.05
CA ASN A 215 -5.36 10.62 7.42
C ASN A 215 -4.40 10.93 6.26
N SER A 216 -4.08 9.92 5.43
CA SER A 216 -3.29 10.14 4.23
C SER A 216 -4.00 11.10 3.27
N ILE A 217 -5.25 10.82 2.90
CA ILE A 217 -6.04 11.65 1.99
C ILE A 217 -6.20 13.10 2.50
N LYS A 218 -6.46 13.28 3.80
CA LYS A 218 -6.59 14.59 4.45
C LYS A 218 -5.34 15.48 4.33
N ARG A 219 -4.17 14.90 4.08
CA ARG A 219 -2.91 15.64 3.93
C ARG A 219 -2.63 16.15 2.52
N LEU A 220 -3.39 15.70 1.52
CA LEU A 220 -3.23 16.18 0.15
C LEU A 220 -3.51 17.68 0.07
N LYS A 221 -2.77 18.40 -0.77
CA LYS A 221 -2.96 19.83 -0.99
C LYS A 221 -3.10 20.18 -2.46
N ALA A 222 -3.88 21.22 -2.73
CA ALA A 222 -3.91 21.84 -4.05
C ALA A 222 -2.51 22.29 -4.47
N GLY A 223 -2.19 22.09 -5.75
CA GLY A 223 -0.89 22.37 -6.35
C GLY A 223 0.09 21.19 -6.33
N GLU A 224 -0.11 20.18 -5.48
CA GLU A 224 0.79 19.02 -5.38
C GLU A 224 0.73 18.11 -6.61
N LEU A 225 1.83 17.43 -6.89
CA LEU A 225 1.89 16.33 -7.86
C LEU A 225 1.57 15.01 -7.15
N LEU A 226 0.72 14.20 -7.79
CA LEU A 226 0.29 12.90 -7.32
C LEU A 226 0.61 11.86 -8.39
N GLN A 227 1.33 10.81 -8.01
CA GLN A 227 1.60 9.66 -8.86
C GLN A 227 0.49 8.62 -8.65
N LEU A 228 -0.29 8.40 -9.70
CA LEU A 228 -1.30 7.35 -9.74
C LEU A 228 -0.65 6.04 -10.16
N GLU A 229 -0.92 4.98 -9.42
CA GLU A 229 -0.38 3.63 -9.63
C GLU A 229 -1.52 2.65 -9.94
N THR A 230 -1.38 1.87 -11.02
CA THR A 230 -2.29 0.77 -11.34
C THR A 230 -1.49 -0.40 -11.91
N GLY A 231 -1.36 -1.48 -11.13
CA GLY A 231 -0.54 -2.63 -11.50
C GLY A 231 0.87 -2.17 -11.91
N HIS A 232 1.19 -2.30 -13.19
CA HIS A 232 2.53 -2.01 -13.73
C HIS A 232 2.62 -0.65 -14.43
N THR A 233 1.56 0.14 -14.41
CA THR A 233 1.50 1.45 -15.06
C THR A 233 1.36 2.55 -14.02
N SER A 234 2.05 3.66 -14.26
CA SER A 234 1.92 4.87 -13.45
C SER A 234 1.78 6.12 -14.30
N GLY A 235 1.16 7.14 -13.72
CA GLY A 235 0.91 8.42 -14.37
C GLY A 235 0.84 9.53 -13.34
N VAL A 236 1.38 10.70 -13.68
CA VAL A 236 1.42 11.85 -12.78
C VAL A 236 0.26 12.79 -13.11
N VAL A 237 -0.41 13.27 -12.07
CA VAL A 237 -1.42 14.32 -12.16
C VAL A 237 -1.11 15.43 -11.16
N ARG A 238 -1.60 16.64 -11.44
CA ARG A 238 -1.62 17.76 -10.50
C ARG A 238 -2.96 17.85 -9.81
N ILE A 239 -2.95 18.05 -8.49
CA ILE A 239 -4.16 18.35 -7.72
C ILE A 239 -4.51 19.83 -7.94
N LYS A 240 -5.66 20.11 -8.52
CA LYS A 240 -6.17 21.48 -8.71
C LYS A 240 -6.82 22.03 -7.46
N SER A 241 -7.72 21.25 -6.89
CA SER A 241 -8.49 21.64 -5.73
C SER A 241 -8.98 20.39 -4.98
N ILE A 242 -9.36 20.58 -3.72
CA ILE A 242 -9.93 19.52 -2.88
C ILE A 242 -11.18 20.08 -2.22
N ARG A 243 -12.29 19.36 -2.33
CA ARG A 243 -13.59 19.72 -1.73
C ARG A 243 -14.06 18.59 -0.84
N ILE A 244 -14.70 18.92 0.27
CA ILE A 244 -15.06 17.95 1.31
C ILE A 244 -16.57 17.98 1.54
N TYR A 245 -17.17 16.79 1.53
CA TYR A 245 -18.59 16.54 1.71
C TYR A 245 -18.83 15.59 2.87
N ARG A 246 -20.02 15.63 3.47
CA ARG A 246 -20.39 14.74 4.56
C ARG A 246 -20.72 13.33 4.07
N SER A 247 -21.34 13.22 2.90
CA SER A 247 -21.79 11.95 2.31
C SER A 247 -21.60 11.95 0.79
N PHE A 248 -21.67 10.77 0.17
CA PHE A 248 -21.68 10.63 -1.29
C PHE A 248 -22.94 11.25 -1.90
N VAL A 249 -24.05 11.24 -1.18
CA VAL A 249 -25.30 11.87 -1.64
C VAL A 249 -25.13 13.38 -1.75
N ASP A 250 -24.58 14.02 -0.70
CA ASP A 250 -24.31 15.46 -0.73
C ASP A 250 -23.31 15.84 -1.82
N MET A 251 -22.30 14.99 -2.03
CA MET A 251 -21.31 15.17 -3.08
C MET A 251 -21.95 15.06 -4.49
N LEU A 252 -22.74 14.02 -4.76
CA LEU A 252 -23.35 13.81 -6.09
C LEU A 252 -24.41 14.86 -6.42
N ALA A 253 -25.03 15.48 -5.42
CA ALA A 253 -25.91 16.63 -5.61
C ALA A 253 -25.17 17.90 -6.08
N ALA A 254 -23.87 18.01 -5.82
CA ALA A 254 -23.05 19.18 -6.14
C ALA A 254 -22.06 18.97 -7.29
N GLU A 255 -21.65 17.72 -7.55
CA GLU A 255 -20.58 17.37 -8.47
C GLU A 255 -21.09 16.53 -9.64
N PRO A 256 -20.59 16.74 -10.86
CA PRO A 256 -21.01 15.97 -12.03
C PRO A 256 -20.54 14.52 -11.91
N TRP A 257 -21.48 13.60 -11.67
CA TRP A 257 -21.18 12.18 -11.47
C TRP A 257 -20.42 11.56 -12.65
N GLN A 258 -20.61 12.05 -13.88
CA GLN A 258 -19.90 11.60 -15.08
C GLN A 258 -18.39 11.86 -15.00
N GLN A 259 -17.96 12.90 -14.28
CA GLN A 259 -16.53 13.20 -14.07
C GLN A 259 -15.94 12.42 -12.89
N ILE A 260 -16.79 11.76 -12.08
CA ILE A 260 -16.39 10.93 -10.93
C ILE A 260 -16.36 9.45 -11.33
N VAL A 261 -17.43 8.95 -11.95
CA VAL A 261 -17.61 7.55 -12.34
C VAL A 261 -18.09 7.54 -13.80
N PRO A 262 -17.22 7.82 -14.79
CA PRO A 262 -17.63 7.99 -16.19
C PRO A 262 -18.27 6.75 -16.82
N GLN A 263 -18.07 5.58 -16.24
CA GLN A 263 -18.65 4.32 -16.70
C GLN A 263 -20.04 4.01 -16.12
N ALA A 264 -20.51 4.80 -15.14
CA ALA A 264 -21.86 4.61 -14.62
C ALA A 264 -22.88 5.07 -15.66
N GLU A 265 -24.05 4.43 -15.70
CA GLU A 265 -25.14 4.83 -16.60
C GLU A 265 -26.06 5.89 -15.97
N SER A 266 -25.95 6.09 -14.66
CA SER A 266 -26.75 7.05 -13.89
C SER A 266 -26.08 7.45 -12.58
N GLU A 267 -26.54 8.57 -11.99
CA GLU A 267 -26.12 9.01 -10.66
C GLU A 267 -26.37 7.93 -9.58
N ARG A 268 -27.52 7.23 -9.67
CA ARG A 268 -27.85 6.14 -8.75
C ARG A 268 -26.84 4.99 -8.85
N GLU A 269 -26.39 4.68 -10.06
CA GLU A 269 -25.34 3.69 -10.24
C GLU A 269 -23.99 4.17 -9.74
N ALA A 270 -23.63 5.44 -9.99
CA ALA A 270 -22.41 6.03 -9.44
C ALA A 270 -22.37 5.93 -7.91
N LEU A 271 -23.48 6.25 -7.24
CA LEU A 271 -23.63 6.09 -5.79
C LEU A 271 -23.43 4.63 -5.35
N ARG A 272 -24.05 3.68 -6.04
CA ARG A 272 -23.90 2.23 -5.75
C ARG A 272 -22.44 1.78 -5.90
N LEU A 273 -21.75 2.22 -6.94
CA LEU A 273 -20.34 1.88 -7.19
C LEU A 273 -19.42 2.49 -6.13
N LEU A 274 -19.66 3.73 -5.71
CA LEU A 274 -18.90 4.38 -4.64
C LEU A 274 -19.09 3.64 -3.31
N ARG A 275 -20.32 3.28 -2.93
CA ARG A 275 -20.60 2.52 -1.69
C ARG A 275 -20.08 1.08 -1.72
N LYS A 276 -19.95 0.47 -2.90
CA LYS A 276 -19.27 -0.83 -3.06
C LYS A 276 -17.78 -0.74 -2.73
N ILE A 277 -17.15 0.42 -2.94
CA ILE A 277 -15.74 0.67 -2.60
C ILE A 277 -15.62 1.14 -1.14
N TYR A 278 -16.50 2.04 -0.72
CA TYR A 278 -16.52 2.68 0.59
C TYR A 278 -17.89 2.49 1.26
N PRO A 279 -18.10 1.38 1.99
CA PRO A 279 -19.30 1.20 2.82
C PRO A 279 -19.46 2.31 3.87
N ASP A 280 -20.65 2.38 4.49
CA ASP A 280 -21.09 3.46 5.38
C ASP A 280 -20.06 3.87 6.44
N HIS A 281 -19.42 2.91 7.11
CA HIS A 281 -18.40 3.20 8.13
C HIS A 281 -17.16 3.92 7.57
N LYS A 282 -16.82 3.71 6.28
CA LYS A 282 -15.77 4.44 5.56
C LYS A 282 -16.28 5.79 5.06
N GLU A 283 -17.51 5.85 4.57
CA GLU A 283 -18.17 7.11 4.16
C GLU A 283 -18.20 8.12 5.32
N ASN A 284 -18.44 7.64 6.56
CA ASN A 284 -18.42 8.44 7.79
C ASN A 284 -17.10 9.13 8.11
N LEU A 285 -15.99 8.77 7.44
CA LEU A 285 -14.72 9.49 7.55
C LEU A 285 -14.73 10.84 6.80
N GLY A 286 -15.80 11.13 6.07
CA GLY A 286 -15.99 12.28 5.18
C GLY A 286 -15.53 11.97 3.76
N VAL A 287 -16.18 12.59 2.77
CA VAL A 287 -15.91 12.37 1.34
C VAL A 287 -15.05 13.51 0.80
N HIS A 288 -13.91 13.18 0.21
CA HIS A 288 -12.97 14.12 -0.39
C HIS A 288 -13.00 13.97 -1.91
N VAL A 289 -13.35 15.05 -2.60
CA VAL A 289 -13.28 15.17 -4.06
C VAL A 289 -11.97 15.86 -4.39
N ILE A 290 -11.08 15.14 -5.05
CA ILE A 290 -9.76 15.60 -5.48
C ILE A 290 -9.88 15.88 -6.98
N GLU A 291 -9.92 17.16 -7.34
CA GLU A 291 -9.91 17.57 -8.74
C GLU A 291 -8.48 17.43 -9.28
N VAL A 292 -8.31 16.59 -10.29
CA VAL A 292 -7.02 16.25 -10.88
C VAL A 292 -6.94 16.72 -12.34
N GLN A 293 -5.74 17.13 -12.74
CA GLN A 293 -5.41 17.44 -14.12
C GLN A 293 -4.10 16.75 -14.48
N LYS A 294 -4.08 16.11 -15.65
CA LYS A 294 -2.85 15.61 -16.27
C LYS A 294 -1.98 16.78 -16.75
#